data_AF-A0A532T6E7-F1
#
_entry.id   AF-A0A532T6E7-F1
#
_cell.length_a   1.000
_cell.length_b   1.000
_cell.length_c   1.000
_cell.angle_alpha   90.00
_cell.angle_beta   90.00
_cell.angle_gamma   90.00
#
_symmetry.space_group_name_H-M   'P 1'
#
loop_
_entity.id
_entity.type
_entity.pdbx_description
1 polymer ?
#
loop_
_entity_poly.entity_id
_entity_poly.type
_entity_poly.pdbx_seq_one_letter_code
_entity_poly.pdbx_strand_id
1 'polypeptide(L)'
;MKFLEKEGYLEYLNEGELILCVKDALEKSLRKLDHKAVDWLIMYYGNKLKTHFGREEYLNILLNKNEAEIIIELGKIIGKDIIIEEYRIDRLHISGLSEEYRDTKRNPFTEYSIEVEDKFVVRLNLSDCGLNSFPKIITELIKLETLILNGNELKEISKSILDMKYLRFVSIARCGIQNIPNWFKNLKLLKGIYLLEGINLSGNPLNERSKELIKNFKNIEYWVN
;
A
#
# COMPACT_ATOMS: atom_id res chain seq x y z
N MET A 1 -1.75 -10.59 -24.82
CA MET A 1 -0.54 -10.21 -24.06
C MET A 1 0.57 -11.23 -24.24
N LYS A 2 0.67 -12.33 -23.49
CA LYS A 2 1.72 -13.37 -23.69
C LYS A 2 1.92 -13.87 -25.13
N PHE A 3 0.81 -14.02 -25.87
CA PHE A 3 0.86 -14.34 -27.30
C PHE A 3 1.43 -13.19 -28.15
N LEU A 4 0.96 -11.96 -27.91
CA LEU A 4 1.43 -10.78 -28.65
C LEU A 4 2.91 -10.45 -28.37
N GLU A 5 3.37 -10.71 -27.14
CA GLU A 5 4.77 -10.54 -26.72
C GLU A 5 5.68 -11.60 -27.34
N LYS A 6 5.29 -12.88 -27.25
CA LYS A 6 6.06 -14.00 -27.83
C LYS A 6 6.25 -13.84 -29.34
N GLU A 7 5.28 -13.25 -30.01
CA GLU A 7 5.27 -13.07 -31.46
C GLU A 7 5.73 -11.67 -31.91
N GLY A 8 6.20 -10.81 -30.98
CA GLY A 8 6.72 -9.47 -31.30
C GLY A 8 5.67 -8.44 -31.76
N TYR A 9 4.38 -8.76 -31.72
CA TYR A 9 3.30 -7.86 -32.18
C TYR A 9 3.13 -6.61 -31.33
N LEU A 10 3.57 -6.63 -30.07
CA LEU A 10 3.46 -5.47 -29.17
C LEU A 10 4.31 -4.29 -29.64
N GLU A 11 5.37 -4.52 -30.41
CA GLU A 11 6.23 -3.48 -30.99
C GLU A 11 5.54 -2.71 -32.13
N TYR A 12 4.42 -3.23 -32.65
CA TYR A 12 3.68 -2.66 -33.77
C TYR A 12 2.36 -2.00 -33.36
N LEU A 13 1.88 -2.20 -32.12
CA LEU A 13 0.64 -1.59 -31.65
C LEU A 13 0.90 -0.15 -31.25
N ASN A 14 0.12 0.78 -31.81
CA ASN A 14 0.12 2.16 -31.33
C ASN A 14 -0.68 2.29 -30.02
N GLU A 15 -0.52 3.43 -29.34
CA GLU A 15 -1.13 3.70 -28.03
C GLU A 15 -2.66 3.45 -28.03
N GLY A 16 -3.36 3.81 -29.09
CA GLY A 16 -4.81 3.61 -29.22
C GLY A 16 -5.21 2.14 -29.39
N GLU A 17 -4.47 1.37 -30.19
CA GLU A 17 -4.74 -0.05 -30.42
C GLU A 17 -4.53 -0.87 -29.14
N LEU A 18 -3.53 -0.50 -28.34
CA LEU A 18 -3.26 -1.18 -27.08
C LEU A 18 -4.31 -0.85 -26.01
N ILE A 19 -4.78 0.40 -25.93
CA ILE A 19 -5.92 0.77 -25.07
C ILE A 19 -7.16 -0.05 -25.44
N LEU A 20 -7.42 -0.23 -26.73
CA LEU A 20 -8.51 -1.09 -27.20
C LEU A 20 -8.29 -2.55 -26.78
N CYS A 21 -7.08 -3.10 -26.90
CA CYS A 21 -6.77 -4.44 -26.41
C CYS A 21 -6.97 -4.59 -24.90
N VAL A 22 -6.57 -3.60 -24.10
CA VAL A 22 -6.76 -3.61 -22.64
C VAL A 22 -8.24 -3.46 -22.28
N LYS A 23 -8.97 -2.56 -22.93
CA LYS A 23 -10.44 -2.40 -22.74
C LYS A 23 -11.18 -3.67 -23.13
N ASP A 24 -10.87 -4.27 -24.28
CA ASP A 24 -11.44 -5.54 -24.71
C ASP A 24 -11.10 -6.68 -23.75
N ALA A 25 -9.88 -6.70 -23.20
CA ALA A 25 -9.48 -7.67 -22.17
C ALA A 25 -10.25 -7.46 -20.85
N LEU A 26 -10.47 -6.21 -20.44
CA LEU A 26 -11.26 -5.85 -19.25
C LEU A 26 -12.74 -6.23 -19.43
N GLU A 27 -13.36 -5.87 -20.55
CA GLU A 27 -14.77 -6.14 -20.87
C GLU A 27 -15.04 -7.64 -21.04
N LYS A 28 -14.19 -8.35 -21.79
CA LYS A 28 -14.39 -9.79 -22.02
C LYS A 28 -13.99 -10.62 -20.81
N SER A 29 -13.20 -10.09 -19.86
CA SER A 29 -12.60 -10.87 -18.79
C SER A 29 -12.03 -10.00 -17.66
N LEU A 30 -12.85 -9.70 -16.65
CA LEU A 30 -12.42 -9.31 -15.28
C LEU A 30 -11.39 -10.26 -14.61
N ARG A 31 -10.83 -11.28 -15.31
CA ARG A 31 -10.03 -12.38 -14.78
C ARG A 31 -8.69 -12.67 -15.47
N LYS A 32 -8.29 -11.98 -16.56
CA LYS A 32 -7.24 -12.53 -17.45
C LYS A 32 -5.90 -11.80 -17.53
N LEU A 33 -5.76 -10.59 -16.99
CA LEU A 33 -4.44 -9.98 -16.87
C LEU A 33 -3.77 -10.52 -15.60
N ASP A 34 -2.79 -11.42 -15.80
CA ASP A 34 -1.89 -11.84 -14.74
C ASP A 34 -0.95 -10.68 -14.33
N HIS A 35 -0.26 -10.81 -13.20
CA HIS A 35 0.63 -9.77 -12.69
C HIS A 35 1.66 -9.37 -13.77
N LYS A 36 2.30 -10.32 -14.44
CA LYS A 36 3.28 -10.04 -15.51
C LYS A 36 2.74 -9.15 -16.62
N ALA A 37 1.51 -9.39 -17.07
CA ALA A 37 0.89 -8.54 -18.09
C ALA A 37 0.61 -7.12 -17.57
N VAL A 38 0.23 -6.99 -16.30
CA VAL A 38 0.07 -5.68 -15.64
C VAL A 38 1.42 -4.98 -15.49
N ASP A 39 2.46 -5.71 -15.10
CA ASP A 39 3.83 -5.22 -14.95
C ASP A 39 4.35 -4.63 -16.25
N TRP A 40 4.16 -5.38 -17.35
CA TRP A 40 4.53 -4.95 -18.68
C TRP A 40 3.79 -3.67 -19.09
N LEU A 41 2.47 -3.59 -18.83
CA LEU A 41 1.66 -2.41 -19.13
C LEU A 41 2.18 -1.17 -18.39
N ILE A 42 2.45 -1.29 -17.10
CA ILE A 42 2.99 -0.19 -16.28
C ILE A 42 4.39 0.20 -16.78
N MET A 43 5.27 -0.75 -17.04
CA MET A 43 6.64 -0.47 -17.50
C MET A 43 6.66 0.30 -18.82
N TYR A 44 5.79 -0.07 -19.77
CA TYR A 44 5.83 0.49 -21.12
C TYR A 44 5.05 1.82 -21.24
N TYR A 45 3.92 1.95 -20.53
CA TYR A 45 3.02 3.10 -20.66
C TYR A 45 3.01 4.02 -19.44
N GLY A 46 3.40 3.53 -18.27
CA GLY A 46 3.44 4.27 -17.01
C GLY A 46 2.16 5.05 -16.74
N ASN A 47 2.34 6.30 -16.32
CA ASN A 47 1.26 7.25 -16.03
C ASN A 47 0.24 7.45 -17.17
N LYS A 48 0.54 7.08 -18.43
CA LYS A 48 -0.41 7.20 -19.54
C LYS A 48 -1.63 6.28 -19.38
N LEU A 49 -1.51 5.16 -18.67
CA LEU A 49 -2.67 4.32 -18.37
C LEU A 49 -3.70 5.09 -17.54
N LYS A 50 -3.24 5.85 -16.54
CA LYS A 50 -4.11 6.66 -15.68
C LYS A 50 -4.90 7.71 -16.45
N THR A 51 -4.39 8.21 -17.59
CA THR A 51 -5.09 9.23 -18.39
C THR A 51 -6.15 8.67 -19.34
N HIS A 52 -6.12 7.38 -19.64
CA HIS A 52 -7.02 6.74 -20.62
C HIS A 52 -8.13 5.89 -20.01
N PHE A 53 -8.02 5.59 -18.71
CA PHE A 53 -8.97 4.78 -17.96
C PHE A 53 -9.61 5.59 -16.84
N GLY A 54 -10.88 5.30 -16.55
CA GLY A 54 -11.53 5.80 -15.34
C GLY A 54 -10.82 5.29 -14.08
N ARG A 55 -11.01 5.96 -12.95
CA ARG A 55 -10.38 5.62 -11.67
C ARG A 55 -10.60 4.16 -11.27
N GLU A 56 -11.84 3.68 -11.37
CA GLU A 56 -12.20 2.30 -11.03
C GLU A 56 -11.59 1.28 -12.01
N GLU A 57 -11.59 1.58 -13.31
CA GLU A 57 -10.99 0.72 -14.34
C GLU A 57 -9.48 0.59 -14.10
N TYR A 58 -8.81 1.71 -13.83
CA TYR A 58 -7.39 1.75 -13.53
C TYR A 58 -7.06 0.96 -12.25
N LEU A 59 -7.87 1.07 -11.19
CA LEU A 59 -7.72 0.23 -10.00
C LEU A 59 -7.91 -1.26 -10.31
N ASN A 60 -8.89 -1.62 -11.14
CA ASN A 60 -9.15 -3.02 -11.53
C ASN A 60 -8.06 -3.63 -12.43
N ILE A 61 -7.31 -2.79 -13.16
CA ILE A 61 -6.10 -3.24 -13.87
C ILE A 61 -5.04 -3.64 -12.84
N LEU A 62 -4.77 -2.75 -11.88
CA LEU A 62 -3.65 -2.86 -10.95
C LEU A 62 -3.87 -3.86 -9.82
N LEU A 63 -5.08 -3.93 -9.30
CA LEU A 63 -5.46 -4.70 -8.12
C LEU A 63 -6.36 -5.88 -8.51
N ASN A 64 -6.42 -6.88 -7.63
CA ASN A 64 -7.51 -7.83 -7.71
C ASN A 64 -8.82 -7.14 -7.31
N LYS A 65 -9.95 -7.73 -7.71
CA LYS A 65 -11.28 -7.13 -7.51
C LYS A 65 -11.54 -6.70 -6.06
N ASN A 66 -11.19 -7.53 -5.09
CA ASN A 66 -11.44 -7.26 -3.67
C ASN A 66 -10.63 -6.07 -3.17
N GLU A 67 -9.32 -6.05 -3.47
CA GLU A 67 -8.44 -4.94 -3.08
C GLU A 67 -8.87 -3.63 -3.76
N ALA A 68 -9.30 -3.67 -5.03
CA ALA A 68 -9.82 -2.50 -5.74
C ALA A 68 -11.05 -1.91 -5.05
N GLU A 69 -12.02 -2.75 -4.67
CA GLU A 69 -13.23 -2.35 -3.92
C GLU A 69 -12.87 -1.72 -2.57
N ILE A 70 -11.92 -2.30 -1.84
CA ILE A 70 -11.43 -1.75 -0.56
C ILE A 70 -10.82 -0.36 -0.76
N ILE A 71 -9.97 -0.17 -1.78
CA ILE A 71 -9.33 1.12 -2.04
C ILE A 71 -10.34 2.19 -2.46
N ILE A 72 -11.36 1.83 -3.25
CA ILE A 72 -12.46 2.74 -3.59
C ILE A 72 -13.22 3.16 -2.33
N GLU A 73 -13.57 2.22 -1.46
CA GLU A 73 -14.31 2.51 -0.24
C GLU A 73 -13.50 3.33 0.75
N LEU A 74 -12.20 3.04 0.90
CA LEU A 74 -11.29 3.87 1.69
C LEU A 74 -11.20 5.29 1.16
N GLY A 75 -11.18 5.47 -0.17
CA GLY A 75 -11.19 6.79 -0.79
C GLY A 75 -12.44 7.60 -0.41
N LYS A 76 -13.61 6.96 -0.35
CA LYS A 76 -14.85 7.59 0.14
C LYS A 76 -14.76 7.95 1.62
N ILE A 77 -14.22 7.06 2.46
CA ILE A 77 -14.05 7.27 3.91
C ILE A 77 -13.20 8.52 4.19
N ILE A 78 -12.10 8.70 3.44
CA ILE A 78 -11.20 9.84 3.63
C ILE A 78 -11.57 11.06 2.78
N GLY A 79 -12.56 10.94 1.89
CA GLY A 79 -12.96 12.00 0.96
C GLY A 79 -11.89 12.36 -0.08
N LYS A 80 -10.97 11.44 -0.40
CA LYS A 80 -9.83 11.65 -1.31
C LYS A 80 -9.60 10.42 -2.18
N ASP A 81 -9.15 10.61 -3.41
CA ASP A 81 -8.64 9.52 -4.22
C ASP A 81 -7.24 9.11 -3.72
N ILE A 82 -7.12 7.88 -3.23
CA ILE A 82 -5.84 7.32 -2.76
C ILE A 82 -4.84 7.29 -3.90
N ILE A 83 -3.67 7.88 -3.68
CA ILE A 83 -2.58 7.92 -4.66
C ILE A 83 -2.03 6.51 -4.85
N ILE A 84 -1.74 6.13 -6.08
CA ILE A 84 -1.01 4.89 -6.36
C ILE A 84 0.43 5.30 -6.62
N GLU A 85 1.35 4.88 -5.75
CA GLU A 85 2.77 5.05 -5.97
C GLU A 85 3.19 4.02 -7.02
N GLU A 86 3.32 4.45 -8.28
CA GLU A 86 3.80 3.59 -9.37
C GLU A 86 5.28 3.19 -9.23
N TYR A 87 5.93 3.54 -8.10
CA TYR A 87 7.27 3.14 -7.75
C TYR A 87 7.32 1.67 -7.33
N ARG A 88 7.27 0.79 -8.33
CA ARG A 88 7.97 -0.47 -8.21
C ARG A 88 9.44 -0.16 -8.17
N ILE A 89 9.99 -0.07 -6.96
CA ILE A 89 11.39 -0.43 -6.81
C ILE A 89 11.42 -1.91 -7.15
N ASP A 90 11.70 -2.21 -8.41
CA ASP A 90 12.19 -3.52 -8.83
C ASP A 90 13.32 -3.86 -7.86
N ARG A 91 13.06 -4.76 -6.90
CA ARG A 91 14.13 -5.33 -6.07
C ARG A 91 15.15 -6.13 -6.90
N LEU A 92 14.97 -6.19 -8.24
CA LEU A 92 15.76 -6.97 -9.19
C LEU A 92 16.56 -6.14 -10.22
N HIS A 93 16.38 -4.82 -10.35
CA HIS A 93 17.12 -3.99 -11.33
C HIS A 93 17.90 -2.82 -10.71
N ILE A 94 18.64 -3.08 -9.63
CA ILE A 94 19.56 -2.08 -9.03
C ILE A 94 20.85 -1.89 -9.86
N SER A 95 21.09 -2.64 -10.94
CA SER A 95 22.36 -2.56 -11.68
C SER A 95 22.42 -1.51 -12.79
N GLY A 96 21.37 -0.72 -13.05
CA GLY A 96 21.32 0.14 -14.25
C GLY A 96 20.78 1.55 -14.12
N LEU A 97 20.33 2.01 -12.95
CA LEU A 97 19.84 3.37 -12.79
C LEU A 97 21.01 4.33 -12.54
N SER A 98 21.10 5.36 -13.38
CA SER A 98 22.11 6.42 -13.34
C SER A 98 22.21 7.09 -11.96
N GLU A 99 23.39 7.61 -11.63
CA GLU A 99 23.69 8.34 -10.38
C GLU A 99 22.74 9.51 -10.09
N GLU A 100 21.92 9.93 -11.05
CA GLU A 100 20.89 10.95 -10.94
C GLU A 100 19.73 10.56 -9.99
N TYR A 101 19.53 9.27 -9.71
CA TYR A 101 18.47 8.77 -8.81
C TYR A 101 18.88 8.66 -7.34
N ARG A 102 20.17 8.86 -7.01
CA ARG A 102 20.69 8.74 -5.64
C ARG A 102 20.38 9.93 -4.73
N ASP A 103 19.79 11.01 -5.26
CA ASP A 103 19.61 12.27 -4.51
C ASP A 103 18.15 12.56 -4.08
N THR A 104 17.27 11.57 -4.05
CA THR A 104 15.94 11.74 -3.45
C THR A 104 15.96 11.43 -1.96
N LYS A 105 16.39 12.41 -1.17
CA LYS A 105 15.95 12.57 0.24
C LYS A 105 14.43 12.80 0.39
N ARG A 106 13.62 12.47 -0.63
CA ARG A 106 12.17 12.37 -0.53
C ARG A 106 11.82 10.91 -0.28
N ASN A 107 11.40 10.60 0.94
CA ASN A 107 10.67 9.38 1.23
C ASN A 107 9.46 9.36 0.28
N PRO A 108 9.35 8.43 -0.69
CA PRO A 108 8.36 8.52 -1.77
C PRO A 108 6.94 8.20 -1.30
N PHE A 109 6.72 7.91 -0.01
CA PHE A 109 5.39 7.80 0.55
C PHE A 109 4.76 9.18 0.73
N THR A 110 4.01 9.63 -0.29
CA THR A 110 3.11 10.78 -0.15
C THR A 110 2.00 10.48 0.86
N GLU A 111 1.32 11.50 1.38
CA GLU A 111 0.11 11.33 2.19
C GLU A 111 -0.96 10.55 1.38
N TYR A 112 -1.75 9.68 2.03
CA TYR A 112 -2.86 8.91 1.42
C TYR A 112 -2.52 8.11 0.15
N SER A 113 -1.48 7.27 0.18
CA SER A 113 -1.03 6.47 -0.97
C SER A 113 -0.95 4.95 -0.74
N ILE A 114 -0.88 4.17 -1.83
CA ILE A 114 -0.67 2.72 -1.83
C ILE A 114 0.48 2.28 -2.72
N GLU A 115 1.11 1.18 -2.33
CA GLU A 115 2.03 0.40 -3.17
C GLU A 115 1.43 -0.98 -3.45
N VAL A 116 1.56 -1.43 -4.71
CA VAL A 116 0.91 -2.65 -5.21
C VAL A 116 1.94 -3.66 -5.72
N GLU A 117 1.85 -4.89 -5.24
CA GLU A 117 2.66 -6.03 -5.67
C GLU A 117 1.74 -7.22 -6.00
N ASP A 118 1.95 -7.86 -7.15
CA ASP A 118 1.16 -9.02 -7.59
C ASP A 118 -0.37 -8.85 -7.50
N LYS A 119 -0.84 -7.62 -7.77
CA LYS A 119 -2.25 -7.21 -7.66
C LYS A 119 -2.81 -7.17 -6.23
N PHE A 120 -1.95 -7.01 -5.23
CA PHE A 120 -2.31 -6.79 -3.82
C PHE A 120 -1.68 -5.50 -3.28
N VAL A 121 -2.37 -4.84 -2.36
CA VAL A 121 -1.78 -3.71 -1.62
C VAL A 121 -0.79 -4.26 -0.59
N VAL A 122 0.46 -3.86 -0.71
CA VAL A 122 1.53 -4.25 0.23
C VAL A 122 1.90 -3.14 1.18
N ARG A 123 1.64 -1.88 0.81
CA ARG A 123 1.82 -0.73 1.69
C ARG A 123 0.67 0.26 1.51
N LEU A 124 0.22 0.80 2.63
CA LEU A 124 -0.87 1.76 2.71
C LEU A 124 -0.47 2.89 3.65
N ASN A 125 -0.48 4.11 3.12
CA ASN A 125 -0.36 5.34 3.90
C ASN A 125 -1.70 6.06 3.86
N LEU A 126 -2.22 6.43 5.02
CA LEU A 126 -3.40 7.28 5.23
C LEU A 126 -3.05 8.37 6.26
N SER A 127 -1.82 8.88 6.23
CA SER A 127 -1.43 9.99 7.09
C SER A 127 -2.26 11.24 6.79
N ASP A 128 -2.58 12.00 7.84
CA ASP A 128 -3.27 13.29 7.74
C ASP A 128 -4.58 13.23 6.93
N CYS A 129 -5.34 12.15 7.16
CA CYS A 129 -6.62 11.86 6.50
C CYS A 129 -7.84 12.22 7.35
N GLY A 130 -7.66 12.81 8.53
CA GLY A 130 -8.75 13.16 9.44
C GLY A 130 -9.50 11.94 10.00
N LEU A 131 -8.84 10.78 10.07
CA LEU A 131 -9.46 9.57 10.60
C LEU A 131 -9.66 9.70 12.12
N ASN A 132 -10.92 9.67 12.56
CA ASN A 132 -11.29 9.67 13.98
C ASN A 132 -11.38 8.26 14.59
N SER A 133 -11.25 7.23 13.75
CA SER A 133 -11.32 5.83 14.14
C SER A 133 -10.54 4.97 13.14
N PHE A 134 -10.03 3.83 13.60
CA PHE A 134 -9.34 2.88 12.74
C PHE A 134 -10.31 2.31 11.67
N PRO A 135 -10.02 2.46 10.37
CA PRO A 135 -10.91 1.99 9.30
C PRO A 135 -10.81 0.46 9.20
N LYS A 136 -11.80 -0.26 9.74
CA LYS A 136 -11.76 -1.75 9.82
C LYS A 136 -11.56 -2.43 8.47
N ILE A 137 -12.04 -1.84 7.37
CA ILE A 137 -11.91 -2.42 6.03
C ILE A 137 -10.44 -2.67 5.62
N ILE A 138 -9.46 -1.95 6.19
CA ILE A 138 -8.04 -2.20 5.89
C ILE A 138 -7.55 -3.56 6.38
N THR A 139 -8.26 -4.22 7.30
CA THR A 139 -7.87 -5.57 7.77
C THR A 139 -8.15 -6.65 6.73
N GLU A 140 -8.91 -6.33 5.69
CA GLU A 140 -9.19 -7.22 4.56
C GLU A 140 -8.07 -7.21 3.51
N LEU A 141 -7.08 -6.31 3.65
CA LEU A 141 -5.88 -6.25 2.80
C LEU A 141 -4.91 -7.38 3.18
N ILE A 142 -5.08 -8.55 2.56
CA ILE A 142 -4.48 -9.81 3.03
C ILE A 142 -2.96 -9.91 2.85
N LYS A 143 -2.33 -8.98 2.10
CA LYS A 143 -0.88 -8.92 1.89
C LYS A 143 -0.24 -7.67 2.48
N LEU A 144 -0.99 -6.85 3.23
CA LEU A 144 -0.47 -5.58 3.72
C LEU A 144 0.70 -5.81 4.69
N GLU A 145 1.86 -5.26 4.35
CA GLU A 145 3.09 -5.33 5.14
C GLU A 145 3.35 -4.02 5.91
N THR A 146 2.96 -2.88 5.35
CA THR A 146 3.20 -1.56 5.94
C THR A 146 1.91 -0.75 6.03
N LEU A 147 1.60 -0.27 7.22
CA LEU A 147 0.46 0.61 7.48
C LEU A 147 0.92 1.90 8.16
N ILE A 148 0.65 3.05 7.54
CA ILE A 148 1.00 4.37 8.08
C ILE A 148 -0.28 5.18 8.24
N LEU A 149 -0.57 5.61 9.48
CA LEU A 149 -1.78 6.34 9.88
C LEU A 149 -1.43 7.62 10.65
N ASN A 150 -0.25 8.19 10.41
CA ASN A 150 0.27 9.31 11.22
C ASN A 150 -0.65 10.54 11.17
N GLY A 151 -0.66 11.33 12.24
CA GLY A 151 -1.38 12.62 12.23
C GLY A 151 -2.91 12.53 12.15
N ASN A 152 -3.48 11.35 12.42
CA ASN A 152 -4.94 11.18 12.52
C ASN A 152 -5.43 11.36 13.97
N GLU A 153 -6.74 11.28 14.21
CA GLU A 153 -7.35 11.43 15.55
C GLU A 153 -7.90 10.10 16.09
N LEU A 154 -7.13 9.02 15.96
CA LEU A 154 -7.61 7.65 16.22
C LEU A 154 -7.96 7.41 17.69
N LYS A 155 -7.25 8.03 18.64
CA LYS A 155 -7.36 7.86 20.11
C LYS A 155 -7.09 6.45 20.65
N GLU A 156 -7.40 5.42 19.88
CA GLU A 156 -7.16 4.01 20.14
C GLU A 156 -6.79 3.27 18.86
N ILE A 157 -6.10 2.14 19.03
CA ILE A 157 -5.88 1.18 17.96
C ILE A 157 -6.94 0.09 18.01
N SER A 158 -7.48 -0.33 16.86
CA SER A 158 -8.44 -1.42 16.82
C SER A 158 -7.77 -2.77 17.06
N LYS A 159 -8.40 -3.63 17.86
CA LYS A 159 -7.96 -5.03 18.08
C LYS A 159 -7.93 -5.86 16.79
N SER A 160 -8.69 -5.45 15.76
CA SER A 160 -8.71 -6.11 14.45
C SER A 160 -7.36 -6.06 13.72
N ILE A 161 -6.42 -5.21 14.14
CA ILE A 161 -5.05 -5.22 13.60
C ILE A 161 -4.33 -6.57 13.84
N LEU A 162 -4.79 -7.37 14.81
CA LEU A 162 -4.29 -8.73 15.04
C LEU A 162 -4.59 -9.69 13.88
N ASP A 163 -5.56 -9.38 13.03
CA ASP A 163 -5.95 -10.22 11.89
C ASP A 163 -5.03 -10.03 10.67
N MET A 164 -4.19 -8.99 10.68
CA MET A 164 -3.30 -8.61 9.58
C MET A 164 -1.99 -9.42 9.60
N LYS A 165 -2.05 -10.67 9.13
CA LYS A 165 -0.97 -11.68 9.27
C LYS A 165 0.36 -11.34 8.61
N TYR A 166 0.36 -10.43 7.63
CA TYR A 166 1.56 -10.05 6.88
C TYR A 166 2.19 -8.73 7.34
N LEU A 167 1.57 -8.07 8.33
CA LEU A 167 1.98 -6.76 8.79
C LEU A 167 3.38 -6.84 9.43
N ARG A 168 4.27 -5.96 9.00
CA ARG A 168 5.65 -5.82 9.47
C ARG A 168 5.85 -4.52 10.22
N PHE A 169 5.23 -3.46 9.72
CA PHE A 169 5.38 -2.11 10.23
C PHE A 169 4.04 -1.40 10.35
N VAL A 170 3.86 -0.75 11.49
CA VAL A 170 2.70 0.11 11.76
C VAL A 170 3.17 1.43 12.32
N SER A 171 2.76 2.53 11.71
CA SER A 171 2.98 3.86 12.23
C SER A 171 1.65 4.51 12.55
N ILE A 172 1.46 4.83 13.83
CA ILE A 172 0.31 5.56 14.38
C ILE A 172 0.84 6.74 15.18
N ALA A 173 1.87 7.40 14.65
CA ALA A 173 2.50 8.54 15.30
C ALA A 173 1.54 9.72 15.33
N ARG A 174 1.58 10.50 16.41
CA ARG A 174 0.75 11.71 16.56
C ARG A 174 -0.75 11.43 16.35
N CYS A 175 -1.25 10.29 16.84
CA CYS A 175 -2.64 9.86 16.69
C CYS A 175 -3.56 10.17 17.88
N GLY A 176 -3.04 10.92 18.88
CA GLY A 176 -3.76 11.20 20.12
C GLY A 176 -3.96 9.97 21.04
N ILE A 177 -3.17 8.91 20.85
CA ILE A 177 -3.32 7.67 21.62
C ILE A 177 -2.84 7.89 23.05
N GLN A 178 -3.71 7.62 24.02
CA GLN A 178 -3.38 7.73 25.45
C GLN A 178 -3.17 6.37 26.11
N ASN A 179 -3.87 5.34 25.62
CA ASN A 179 -3.92 4.01 26.22
C ASN A 179 -3.49 2.95 25.20
N ILE A 180 -2.43 2.20 25.53
CA ILE A 180 -2.08 0.97 24.82
C ILE A 180 -2.75 -0.21 25.54
N PRO A 181 -3.66 -0.93 24.89
CA PRO A 181 -4.42 -1.99 25.54
C PRO A 181 -3.58 -3.26 25.77
N ASN A 182 -3.96 -4.06 26.78
CA ASN A 182 -3.23 -5.29 27.15
C ASN A 182 -3.09 -6.32 26.01
N TRP A 183 -4.00 -6.34 25.04
CA TRP A 183 -3.91 -7.26 23.91
C TRP A 183 -2.80 -6.89 22.92
N PHE A 184 -2.26 -5.68 22.99
CA PHE A 184 -1.23 -5.19 22.07
C PHE A 184 0.07 -6.00 22.15
N LYS A 185 0.35 -6.60 23.32
CA LYS A 185 1.44 -7.57 23.51
C LYS A 185 1.33 -8.83 22.63
N ASN A 186 0.13 -9.09 22.09
CA ASN A 186 -0.15 -10.24 21.23
C ASN A 186 0.00 -9.90 19.74
N LEU A 187 0.26 -8.62 19.39
CA LEU A 187 0.50 -8.26 18.00
C LEU A 187 1.75 -8.98 17.52
N LYS A 188 1.63 -9.74 16.43
CA LYS A 188 2.73 -10.49 15.83
C LYS A 188 3.07 -9.82 14.51
N LEU A 189 4.18 -9.11 14.48
CA LEU A 189 4.71 -8.54 13.25
C LEU A 189 5.64 -9.55 12.57
N LEU A 190 5.55 -9.64 11.24
CA LEU A 190 6.45 -10.50 10.47
C LEU A 190 7.83 -9.87 10.36
N LYS A 191 8.87 -10.69 10.53
CA LYS A 191 10.25 -10.28 10.26
C LYS A 191 10.57 -10.32 8.77
N GLY A 192 11.12 -9.24 8.23
CA GLY A 192 11.58 -9.06 6.86
C GLY A 192 13.10 -8.84 6.79
N ILE A 193 13.66 -8.98 5.60
CA ILE A 193 15.12 -8.87 5.39
C ILE A 193 15.54 -7.43 5.05
N TYR A 194 14.60 -6.59 4.57
CA TYR A 194 14.90 -5.32 3.90
C TYR A 194 14.05 -4.12 4.35
N LEU A 195 13.16 -4.27 5.34
CA LEU A 195 12.25 -3.21 5.78
C LEU A 195 12.31 -3.03 7.30
N LEU A 196 11.98 -1.82 7.76
CA LEU A 196 11.75 -1.55 9.17
C LEU A 196 10.62 -2.44 9.68
N GLU A 197 10.80 -3.03 10.85
CA GLU A 197 9.81 -3.84 11.52
C GLU A 197 9.50 -3.18 12.85
N GLY A 198 8.22 -3.08 13.21
CA GLY A 198 7.86 -2.54 14.51
C GLY A 198 6.75 -1.52 14.45
N ILE A 199 6.65 -0.77 15.55
CA ILE A 199 5.50 0.07 15.83
C ILE A 199 5.97 1.47 16.20
N ASN A 200 5.61 2.44 15.38
CA ASN A 200 5.86 3.84 15.67
C ASN A 200 4.65 4.46 16.39
N LEU A 201 4.84 4.73 17.68
CA LEU A 201 3.92 5.41 18.61
C LEU A 201 4.37 6.85 18.92
N SER A 202 5.36 7.37 18.23
CA SER A 202 5.98 8.67 18.54
C SER A 202 4.97 9.82 18.53
N GLY A 203 5.16 10.79 19.42
CA GLY A 203 4.27 11.96 19.53
C GLY A 203 2.84 11.65 19.99
N ASN A 204 2.57 10.47 20.57
CA ASN A 204 1.30 10.19 21.25
C ASN A 204 1.36 10.54 22.75
N PRO A 205 0.29 11.06 23.35
CA PRO A 205 0.21 11.37 24.77
C PRO A 205 -0.02 10.11 25.64
N LEU A 206 0.86 9.11 25.50
CA LEU A 206 0.78 7.84 26.22
C LEU A 206 0.84 8.07 27.74
N ASN A 207 -0.07 7.46 28.49
CA ASN A 207 0.01 7.46 29.95
C ASN A 207 1.14 6.53 30.47
N GLU A 208 1.51 6.69 31.74
CA GLU A 208 2.61 5.92 32.35
C GLU A 208 2.39 4.41 32.29
N ARG A 209 1.15 3.95 32.49
CA ARG A 209 0.80 2.53 32.36
C ARG A 209 1.10 1.99 30.96
N SER A 210 0.78 2.75 29.92
CA SER A 210 1.05 2.37 28.54
C SER A 210 2.54 2.36 28.24
N LYS A 211 3.29 3.36 28.71
CA LYS A 211 4.75 3.41 28.61
C LYS A 211 5.43 2.23 29.30
N GLU A 212 4.93 1.79 30.44
CA GLU A 212 5.43 0.61 31.14
C GLU A 212 5.08 -0.69 30.39
N LEU A 213 3.87 -0.77 29.84
CA LEU A 213 3.42 -1.94 29.09
C LEU A 213 4.26 -2.17 27.83
N ILE A 214 4.57 -1.13 27.06
CA ILE A 214 5.38 -1.24 25.83
C ILE A 214 6.86 -1.54 26.11
N LYS A 215 7.42 -1.09 27.25
CA LYS A 215 8.78 -1.47 27.69
C LYS A 215 8.95 -2.99 27.84
N ASN A 216 7.85 -3.68 28.15
CA ASN A 216 7.83 -5.12 28.33
C ASN A 216 7.53 -5.91 27.05
N PHE A 217 7.38 -5.24 25.89
CA PHE A 217 7.20 -5.93 24.61
C PHE A 217 8.49 -6.65 24.23
N LYS A 218 8.41 -7.97 24.18
CA LYS A 218 9.50 -8.82 23.70
C LYS A 218 9.34 -8.99 22.19
N ASN A 219 10.43 -8.83 21.45
CA ASN A 219 10.51 -9.14 20.01
C ASN A 219 9.76 -8.20 19.06
N ILE A 220 9.45 -6.97 19.48
CA ILE A 220 8.88 -5.93 18.63
C ILE A 220 9.66 -4.65 18.87
N GLU A 221 10.22 -4.05 17.82
CA GLU A 221 10.80 -2.71 17.91
C GLU A 221 9.68 -1.67 18.03
N TYR A 222 9.90 -0.64 18.83
CA TYR A 222 8.93 0.43 19.00
C TYR A 222 9.62 1.79 19.17
N TRP A 223 8.93 2.85 18.73
CA TRP A 223 9.38 4.24 18.84
C TRP A 223 8.31 5.08 19.52
N VAL A 224 8.68 5.88 20.52
CA VAL A 224 7.73 6.63 21.37
C VAL A 224 8.10 8.11 21.59
N ASN A 225 9.26 8.54 21.10
CA ASN A 225 9.79 9.88 21.32
C ASN A 225 9.38 10.85 20.21
#